data_AF-A0A965F383-F1
#
_entry.id   AF-A0A965F383-F1
#
_cell.length_a   1.000
_cell.length_b   1.000
_cell.length_c   1.000
_cell.angle_alpha   90.00
_cell.angle_beta   90.00
_cell.angle_gamma   90.00
#
_symmetry.space_group_name_H-M   'P 1'
#
loop_
_entity.id
_entity.type
_entity.pdbx_description
1 polymer ?
#
loop_
_entity_poly.entity_id
_entity_poly.type
_entity_poly.pdbx_seq_one_letter_code
_entity_poly.pdbx_strand_id
1 'polypeptide(L)'
;ADSPSHVPIQRMPNVSLKADPNGPDLAGLIESIDDGIFILGDKSWSIDMQRYNFQFTGQRFHRVKGGKIVGQLKDVAYQATTTDFWGAMKKVGGPSTYVLGGAFNCGKAQPGQVAAVSHGCPAAIFEKINILNTVAEVGK
;
A
#
# COMPACT_ATOMS: atom_id res chain seq x y z
N ALA A 1 -5.83 20.60 15.21
CA ALA A 1 -4.51 20.85 15.80
C ALA A 1 -4.24 19.78 16.83
N ASP A 2 -2.98 19.45 17.09
CA ASP A 2 -2.55 18.49 18.13
C ASP A 2 -2.38 19.13 19.52
N SER A 3 -2.40 20.47 19.61
CA SER A 3 -2.44 21.21 20.88
C SER A 3 -3.22 22.53 20.74
N PRO A 4 -3.63 23.17 21.86
CA PRO A 4 -4.24 24.51 21.84
C PRO A 4 -3.32 25.61 21.32
N SER A 5 -2.00 25.40 21.30
CA SER A 5 -1.01 26.37 20.80
C SER A 5 -0.75 26.26 19.30
N HIS A 6 -1.40 25.32 18.61
CA HIS A 6 -1.19 25.07 17.18
C HIS A 6 -2.41 25.44 16.35
N VAL A 7 -2.17 26.01 15.17
CA VAL A 7 -3.22 26.30 14.19
C VAL A 7 -3.76 24.98 13.61
N PRO A 8 -5.09 24.81 13.51
CA PRO A 8 -5.67 23.65 12.83
C PRO A 8 -5.27 23.60 11.36
N ILE A 9 -4.89 22.42 10.89
CA ILE A 9 -4.54 22.15 9.49
C ILE A 9 -5.36 21.00 8.96
N GLN A 10 -5.50 20.91 7.64
CA GLN A 10 -6.14 19.76 7.00
C GLN A 10 -5.33 18.48 7.27
N ARG A 11 -6.00 17.45 7.79
CA ARG A 11 -5.43 16.14 8.10
C ARG A 11 -6.21 15.05 7.39
N MET A 12 -5.55 13.93 7.11
CA MET A 12 -6.24 12.75 6.61
C MET A 12 -7.12 12.17 7.72
N PRO A 13 -8.38 11.81 7.43
CA PRO A 13 -9.18 11.00 8.33
C PRO A 13 -8.72 9.54 8.25
N ASN A 14 -9.44 8.65 8.95
CA ASN A 14 -9.27 7.22 8.76
C ASN A 14 -9.90 6.81 7.42
N VAL A 15 -9.06 6.48 6.44
CA VAL A 15 -9.51 6.03 5.12
C VAL A 15 -9.25 4.53 5.00
N SER A 16 -10.28 3.77 4.64
CA SER A 16 -10.18 2.32 4.52
C SER A 16 -10.81 1.82 3.22
N LEU A 17 -10.19 0.82 2.61
CA LEU A 17 -10.78 0.08 1.51
C LEU A 17 -11.74 -0.96 2.10
N LYS A 18 -12.99 -0.96 1.62
CA LYS A 18 -14.00 -1.91 2.05
C LYS A 18 -13.73 -3.27 1.41
N ALA A 19 -13.72 -4.33 2.21
CA ALA A 19 -13.68 -5.71 1.71
C ALA A 19 -14.93 -6.04 0.88
N ASP A 20 -14.77 -6.88 -0.13
CA ASP A 20 -15.90 -7.47 -0.83
C ASP A 20 -16.52 -8.53 0.08
N PRO A 21 -17.79 -8.42 0.52
CA PRO A 21 -18.42 -9.42 1.39
C PRO A 21 -18.38 -10.84 0.84
N ASN A 22 -18.34 -11.00 -0.49
CA ASN A 22 -18.25 -12.27 -1.20
C ASN A 22 -16.89 -12.47 -1.88
N GLY A 23 -15.90 -11.65 -1.51
CA GLY A 23 -14.55 -11.71 -2.06
C GLY A 23 -13.81 -12.99 -1.65
N PRO A 24 -12.81 -13.41 -2.44
CA PRO A 24 -11.98 -14.57 -2.11
C PRO A 24 -11.16 -14.34 -0.83
N ASP A 25 -10.74 -15.43 -0.20
CA ASP A 25 -9.67 -15.37 0.79
C ASP A 25 -8.30 -15.13 0.12
N LEU A 26 -7.24 -15.06 0.92
CA LEU A 26 -5.89 -14.80 0.43
C LEU A 26 -5.41 -15.89 -0.55
N ALA A 27 -5.74 -17.16 -0.29
CA ALA A 27 -5.38 -18.27 -1.17
C ALA A 27 -6.05 -18.14 -2.54
N GLY A 28 -7.36 -17.87 -2.57
CA GLY A 28 -8.11 -17.66 -3.80
C GLY A 28 -7.68 -16.41 -4.58
N LEU A 29 -7.14 -15.37 -3.91
CA LEU A 29 -6.48 -14.27 -4.60
C LEU A 29 -5.17 -14.73 -5.26
N ILE A 30 -4.29 -15.41 -4.52
CA ILE A 30 -2.99 -15.88 -5.03
C ILE A 30 -3.18 -16.85 -6.20
N GLU A 31 -4.12 -17.80 -6.10
CA GLU A 31 -4.44 -18.76 -7.16
C GLU A 31 -4.89 -18.10 -8.47
N SER A 32 -5.48 -16.90 -8.39
CA SER A 32 -5.92 -16.16 -9.56
C SER A 32 -4.82 -15.37 -10.29
N ILE A 33 -3.58 -15.39 -9.78
CA ILE A 33 -2.44 -14.65 -10.34
C ILE A 33 -1.53 -15.60 -11.12
N ASP A 34 -1.33 -15.33 -12.41
CA ASP A 34 -0.43 -16.14 -13.27
C ASP A 34 1.05 -15.81 -13.09
N ASP A 35 1.46 -14.53 -13.09
CA ASP A 35 2.81 -14.10 -12.71
C ASP A 35 2.72 -12.73 -12.04
N GLY A 36 3.30 -12.59 -10.85
CA GLY A 36 3.18 -11.35 -10.07
C GLY A 36 3.98 -11.36 -8.78
N ILE A 37 3.79 -10.32 -7.98
CA ILE A 37 4.45 -10.15 -6.69
C ILE A 37 3.39 -9.97 -5.61
N PHE A 38 3.40 -10.87 -4.64
CA PHE A 38 2.67 -10.70 -3.39
C PHE A 38 3.52 -9.89 -2.42
N ILE A 39 2.99 -8.73 -2.02
CA ILE A 39 3.64 -7.78 -1.09
C ILE A 39 2.92 -7.86 0.25
N LEU A 40 3.67 -8.14 1.32
CA LEU A 40 3.14 -8.22 2.68
C LEU A 40 3.71 -7.10 3.55
N GLY A 41 2.81 -6.39 4.22
CA GLY A 41 3.11 -5.29 5.13
C GLY A 41 3.62 -4.04 4.44
N ASP A 42 3.89 -3.01 5.22
CA ASP A 42 4.46 -1.73 4.82
C ASP A 42 5.86 -1.53 5.41
N LYS A 43 6.72 -0.80 4.69
CA LYS A 43 8.07 -0.49 5.18
C LYS A 43 8.42 0.99 5.03
N SER A 44 8.41 1.48 3.81
CA SER A 44 8.77 2.86 3.47
C SER A 44 7.90 3.38 2.34
N TRP A 45 7.62 4.67 2.40
CA TRP A 45 6.81 5.38 1.42
C TRP A 45 7.40 6.75 1.12
N SER A 46 7.27 7.15 -0.14
CA SER A 46 7.49 8.51 -0.60
C SER A 46 6.29 8.95 -1.42
N ILE A 47 5.80 10.17 -1.20
CA ILE A 47 4.66 10.74 -1.90
C ILE A 47 5.06 12.17 -2.26
N ASP A 48 4.83 12.56 -3.51
CA ASP A 48 5.13 13.91 -3.96
C ASP A 48 4.25 14.97 -3.28
N MET A 49 4.54 16.25 -3.50
CA MET A 49 3.78 17.33 -2.86
C MET A 49 2.34 17.43 -3.35
N GLN A 50 2.09 17.12 -4.63
CA GLN A 50 0.78 17.19 -5.25
C GLN A 50 -0.12 15.99 -4.94
N ARG A 51 0.46 14.94 -4.32
CA ARG A 51 -0.18 13.64 -4.05
C ARG A 51 -0.57 12.90 -5.32
N TYR A 52 0.13 13.22 -6.41
CA TYR A 52 -0.09 12.66 -7.72
C TYR A 52 0.71 11.38 -7.88
N ASN A 53 1.98 11.36 -7.43
CA ASN A 53 2.87 10.21 -7.53
C ASN A 53 3.24 9.66 -6.15
N PHE A 54 3.43 8.34 -6.09
CA PHE A 54 3.96 7.68 -4.91
C PHE A 54 4.94 6.55 -5.26
N GLN A 55 5.81 6.22 -4.31
CA GLN A 55 6.66 5.04 -4.30
C GLN A 55 6.58 4.36 -2.95
N PHE A 56 6.11 3.11 -2.90
CA PHE A 56 5.98 2.35 -1.66
C PHE A 56 6.79 1.04 -1.71
N THR A 57 7.08 0.51 -0.53
CA THR A 57 7.76 -0.77 -0.30
C THR A 57 7.03 -1.56 0.79
N GLY A 58 7.22 -2.87 0.80
CA GLY A 58 6.70 -3.77 1.83
C GLY A 58 7.77 -4.38 2.73
N GLN A 59 7.31 -5.14 3.73
CA GLN A 59 8.20 -5.86 4.65
C GLN A 59 8.70 -7.16 4.03
N ARG A 60 7.85 -7.84 3.25
CA ARG A 60 8.19 -9.08 2.54
C ARG A 60 7.61 -9.06 1.14
N PHE A 61 8.33 -9.69 0.22
CA PHE A 61 7.92 -9.84 -1.17
C PHE A 61 8.05 -11.30 -1.57
N HIS A 62 7.03 -11.80 -2.27
CA HIS A 62 6.98 -13.17 -2.74
C HIS A 62 6.62 -13.18 -4.22
N ARG A 63 7.36 -13.92 -5.04
CA ARG A 63 6.95 -14.14 -6.43
C ARG A 63 5.78 -15.12 -6.44
N VAL A 64 4.74 -14.78 -7.18
CA VAL A 64 3.63 -15.69 -7.51
C VAL A 64 3.79 -16.13 -8.95
N LYS A 65 3.72 -17.43 -9.23
CA LYS A 65 3.73 -18.00 -10.58
C LYS A 65 2.76 -19.18 -10.67
N GLY A 66 1.89 -19.18 -11.67
CA GLY A 66 0.85 -20.20 -11.89
C GLY A 66 -0.03 -20.41 -10.66
N GLY A 67 -0.46 -19.32 -10.01
CA GLY A 67 -1.31 -19.36 -8.83
C GLY A 67 -0.62 -19.78 -7.53
N LYS A 68 0.72 -19.81 -7.49
CA LYS A 68 1.48 -20.30 -6.31
C LYS A 68 2.62 -19.37 -5.94
N ILE A 69 2.89 -19.22 -4.65
CA ILE A 69 4.12 -18.57 -4.17
C ILE A 69 5.30 -19.49 -4.49
N VAL A 70 6.24 -19.00 -5.29
CA VAL A 70 7.40 -19.79 -5.76
C VAL A 70 8.73 -19.37 -5.14
N GLY A 71 8.76 -18.28 -4.37
CA GLY A 71 9.97 -17.83 -3.69
C GLY A 71 9.86 -16.41 -3.14
N GLN A 72 10.85 -16.01 -2.35
CA GLN A 72 10.98 -14.65 -1.85
C GLN A 72 11.76 -13.76 -2.81
N LEU A 73 11.38 -12.49 -2.85
CA LEU A 73 12.08 -11.42 -3.54
C LEU A 73 12.64 -10.43 -2.50
N LYS A 74 13.65 -9.67 -2.90
CA LYS A 74 14.20 -8.56 -2.14
C LYS A 74 14.30 -7.33 -3.04
N ASP A 75 14.50 -6.17 -2.42
CA ASP A 75 14.79 -4.92 -3.13
C ASP A 75 13.67 -4.51 -4.10
N VAL A 76 12.40 -4.72 -3.72
CA VAL A 76 11.22 -4.39 -4.52
C VAL A 76 10.62 -3.08 -4.02
N ALA A 77 10.34 -2.17 -4.94
CA ALA A 77 9.43 -1.04 -4.73
C ALA A 77 8.39 -1.01 -5.84
N TYR A 78 7.24 -0.38 -5.58
CA TYR A 78 6.26 -0.10 -6.61
C TYR A 78 5.95 1.39 -6.67
N GLN A 79 5.77 1.88 -7.89
CA GLN A 79 5.47 3.27 -8.18
C GLN A 79 4.23 3.36 -9.04
N ALA A 80 3.45 4.42 -8.84
CA ALA A 80 2.35 4.77 -9.72
C ALA A 80 1.90 6.21 -9.50
N THR A 81 1.16 6.71 -10.49
CA THR A 81 0.19 7.78 -10.28
C THR A 81 -0.95 7.25 -9.42
N THR A 82 -1.42 8.05 -8.45
CA THR A 82 -2.52 7.68 -7.55
C THR A 82 -3.76 7.20 -8.31
N THR A 83 -4.20 7.94 -9.34
CA THR A 83 -5.41 7.58 -10.11
C THR A 83 -5.24 6.30 -10.92
N ASP A 84 -4.05 6.10 -11.52
CA ASP A 84 -3.77 4.91 -12.33
C ASP A 84 -3.67 3.67 -11.46
N PHE A 85 -3.07 3.77 -10.28
CA PHE A 85 -3.00 2.68 -9.31
C PHE A 85 -4.39 2.19 -8.91
N TRP A 86 -5.26 3.11 -8.47
CA TRP A 86 -6.62 2.75 -8.07
C TRP A 86 -7.47 2.29 -9.25
N GLY A 87 -7.27 2.86 -10.45
CA GLY A 87 -7.91 2.42 -11.69
C GLY A 87 -7.44 1.04 -12.17
N ALA A 88 -6.26 0.60 -11.75
CA ALA A 88 -5.69 -0.72 -12.05
C ALA A 88 -6.09 -1.81 -11.05
N MET A 89 -6.90 -1.48 -10.04
CA MET A 89 -7.41 -2.45 -9.07
C MET A 89 -8.36 -3.43 -9.76
N LYS A 90 -7.96 -4.71 -9.81
CA LYS A 90 -8.68 -5.77 -10.51
C LYS A 90 -9.64 -6.54 -9.59
N LYS A 91 -9.21 -6.82 -8.36
CA LYS A 91 -9.94 -7.68 -7.42
C LYS A 91 -9.66 -7.26 -5.99
N VAL A 92 -10.68 -7.33 -5.15
CA VAL A 92 -10.62 -7.04 -3.71
C VAL A 92 -10.94 -8.33 -2.96
N GLY A 93 -10.19 -8.61 -1.89
CA GLY A 93 -10.37 -9.76 -1.03
C GLY A 93 -11.59 -9.66 -0.13
N GLY A 94 -11.96 -10.82 0.41
CA GLY A 94 -13.03 -10.97 1.39
C GLY A 94 -12.66 -10.44 2.77
N PRO A 95 -13.61 -10.42 3.72
CA PRO A 95 -13.40 -9.95 5.09
C PRO A 95 -12.26 -10.66 5.83
N SER A 96 -11.99 -11.93 5.48
CA SER A 96 -10.89 -12.72 6.03
C SER A 96 -9.49 -12.18 5.70
N THR A 97 -9.38 -11.29 4.71
CA THR A 97 -8.11 -10.67 4.29
C THR A 97 -7.90 -9.27 4.86
N TYR A 98 -8.90 -8.74 5.58
CA TYR A 98 -8.87 -7.37 6.08
C TYR A 98 -7.91 -7.20 7.25
N VAL A 99 -7.08 -6.17 7.17
CA VAL A 99 -6.18 -5.76 8.24
C VAL A 99 -6.38 -4.27 8.52
N LEU A 100 -6.50 -3.92 9.81
CA LEU A 100 -6.49 -2.54 10.27
C LEU A 100 -5.08 -2.18 10.74
N GLY A 101 -4.43 -1.27 10.02
CA GLY A 101 -3.15 -0.67 10.41
C GLY A 101 -3.34 0.77 10.89
N GLY A 102 -2.27 1.36 11.42
CA GLY A 102 -2.28 2.76 11.83
C GLY A 102 -0.92 3.25 12.30
N ALA A 103 -0.80 4.57 12.42
CA ALA A 103 0.37 5.25 12.94
C ALA A 103 -0.05 6.29 13.97
N PHE A 104 0.60 6.29 15.14
CA PHE A 104 0.34 7.26 16.20
C PHE A 104 0.97 8.63 15.94
N ASN A 105 1.94 8.69 15.05
CA ASN A 105 2.83 9.82 14.83
C ASN A 105 2.81 10.31 13.37
N CYS A 106 1.66 10.24 12.68
CA CYS A 106 1.54 10.81 11.34
C CYS A 106 1.83 12.33 11.40
N GLY A 107 2.93 12.76 10.77
CA GLY A 107 3.43 14.14 10.84
C GLY A 107 2.96 15.02 9.67
N LYS A 108 2.73 16.31 9.93
CA LYS A 108 2.46 17.36 8.91
C LYS A 108 2.86 18.75 9.43
N ALA A 109 2.97 19.72 8.52
CA ALA A 109 3.25 21.14 8.77
C ALA A 109 4.68 21.46 9.26
N GLN A 110 4.96 22.77 9.33
CA GLN A 110 6.18 23.33 9.91
C GLN A 110 5.81 24.63 10.66
N PRO A 111 5.92 24.69 12.01
CA PRO A 111 6.37 23.64 12.94
C PRO A 111 5.55 22.34 12.86
N GLY A 112 6.21 21.20 13.09
CA GLY A 112 5.61 19.88 12.93
C GLY A 112 4.47 19.60 13.91
N GLN A 113 3.37 19.06 13.40
CA GLN A 113 2.22 18.54 14.15
C GLN A 113 2.07 17.03 13.91
N VAL A 114 1.71 16.28 14.94
CA VAL A 114 1.45 14.83 14.86
C VAL A 114 -0.04 14.53 14.99
N ALA A 115 -0.51 13.38 14.53
CA ALA A 115 -1.81 12.83 14.92
C ALA A 115 -1.83 11.32 14.71
N ALA A 116 -2.71 10.64 15.44
CA ALA A 116 -3.05 9.26 15.18
C ALA A 116 -3.92 9.16 13.92
N VAL A 117 -3.62 8.17 13.07
CA VAL A 117 -4.42 7.81 11.90
C VAL A 117 -4.43 6.30 11.76
N SER A 118 -5.54 5.74 11.29
CA SER A 118 -5.69 4.33 10.95
C SER A 118 -6.16 4.13 9.52
N HIS A 119 -5.73 3.04 8.90
CA HIS A 119 -6.14 2.64 7.56
C HIS A 119 -6.42 1.14 7.54
N GLY A 120 -7.62 0.79 7.08
CA GLY A 120 -8.02 -0.59 6.88
C GLY A 120 -7.92 -0.98 5.42
N CYS A 121 -7.42 -2.18 5.14
CA CYS A 121 -7.37 -2.68 3.77
C CYS A 121 -7.51 -4.21 3.73
N PRO A 122 -8.40 -4.77 2.90
CA PRO A 122 -8.30 -6.17 2.47
C PRO A 122 -7.08 -6.36 1.55
N ALA A 123 -6.69 -7.61 1.32
CA ALA A 123 -5.79 -7.90 0.21
C ALA A 123 -6.47 -7.51 -1.12
N ALA A 124 -5.70 -6.98 -2.07
CA ALA A 124 -6.22 -6.58 -3.37
C ALA A 124 -5.18 -6.86 -4.47
N ILE A 125 -5.67 -7.09 -5.69
CA ILE A 125 -4.86 -7.33 -6.87
C ILE A 125 -4.88 -6.07 -7.73
N PHE A 126 -3.69 -5.58 -8.07
CA PHE A 126 -3.49 -4.45 -8.98
C PHE A 126 -2.68 -4.92 -10.18
N GLU A 127 -3.18 -4.64 -11.38
CA GLU A 127 -2.53 -5.06 -12.63
C GLU A 127 -1.63 -3.95 -13.18
N LYS A 128 -0.57 -4.32 -13.92
CA LYS A 128 0.27 -3.36 -14.67
C LYS A 128 0.88 -2.24 -13.81
N ILE A 129 1.18 -2.51 -12.55
CA ILE A 129 1.89 -1.58 -11.67
C ILE A 129 3.39 -1.59 -11.99
N ASN A 130 4.01 -0.41 -12.00
CA ASN A 130 5.45 -0.29 -12.21
C ASN A 130 6.20 -0.83 -10.99
N ILE A 131 7.01 -1.87 -11.20
CA ILE A 131 7.85 -2.49 -10.17
C ILE A 131 9.32 -2.12 -10.42
N LEU A 132 9.98 -1.64 -9.37
CA LEU A 132 11.39 -1.30 -9.39
C LEU A 132 12.22 -2.34 -8.62
N ASN A 133 13.44 -2.58 -9.11
CA ASN A 133 14.50 -3.16 -8.31
C ASN A 133 15.32 -2.02 -7.68
N THR A 134 15.17 -1.81 -6.38
CA THR A 134 15.73 -0.65 -5.68
C THR A 134 17.25 -0.61 -5.68
N VAL A 135 17.95 -1.73 -5.93
CA VAL A 135 19.42 -1.73 -6.06
C VAL A 135 19.83 -1.32 -7.47
N ALA A 136 19.13 -1.81 -8.49
CA ALA A 136 19.43 -1.49 -9.89
C ALA A 136 19.17 -0.01 -10.24
N GLU A 137 18.26 0.64 -9.51
CA GLU A 137 17.94 2.06 -9.68
C GLU A 137 18.82 3.00 -8.82
N VAL A 138 19.59 2.46 -7.86
CA VAL A 138 20.57 3.26 -7.11
C VAL A 138 21.82 3.45 -7.95
N GLY A 139 21.98 4.64 -8.53
CA GLY A 139 23.17 5.03 -9.30
C GLY A 139 22.95 5.27 -10.80
N LYS A 140 21.70 5.24 -11.28
CA LYS A 140 21.30 5.90 -12.52
C LYS A 140 20.81 7.31 -12.20
#